data_AF-A0A7C8JE04-F1
#
_entry.id   AF-A0A7C8JE04-F1
#
_cell.length_a   1.000
_cell.length_b   1.000
_cell.length_c   1.000
_cell.angle_alpha   90.00
_cell.angle_beta   90.00
_cell.angle_gamma   90.00
#
_symmetry.space_group_name_H-M   'P 1'
#
loop_
_entity.id
_entity.type
_entity.pdbx_description
1 polymer ?
#
loop_
_entity_poly.entity_id
_entity_poly.type
_entity_poly.pdbx_seq_one_letter_code
_entity_poly.pdbx_strand_id
1 'polypeptide(L)'
;MPRFILFIRADEDSESSKMPPQEAIEAMTSFWKELVAANVLVYGDGMHASSKATRIVFPGNGASPVLKSGPFPVNEVVAGFWILEVKDYEEALMWAQKCPVINAPQGCTLELRPFITMEDAKDSFTNEMRKEHEEGRRLLDQKLGFKNSE
;
A
#
# COMPACT_ATOMS: atom_id res chain seq x y z
N MET A 1 0.44 7.83 15.07
CA MET A 1 1.70 7.06 14.93
C MET A 1 2.19 7.18 13.49
N PRO A 2 3.47 6.92 13.13
CA PRO A 2 3.87 6.93 11.73
C PRO A 2 3.15 5.84 10.94
N ARG A 3 2.93 6.11 9.65
CA ARG A 3 2.30 5.16 8.72
C ARG A 3 3.32 4.65 7.71
N PHE A 4 3.16 3.39 7.33
CA PHE A 4 4.00 2.70 6.38
C PHE A 4 3.13 1.99 5.35
N ILE A 5 3.62 1.89 4.12
CA ILE A 5 3.04 1.03 3.09
C ILE A 5 4.02 -0.09 2.79
N LEU A 6 3.52 -1.33 2.79
CA LEU A 6 4.24 -2.51 2.36
C LEU A 6 3.68 -2.93 1.00
N PHE A 7 4.43 -2.69 -0.07
CA PHE A 7 4.07 -3.17 -1.39
C PHE A 7 4.52 -4.62 -1.56
N ILE A 8 3.62 -5.44 -2.09
CA ILE A 8 3.92 -6.80 -2.55
C ILE A 8 4.20 -6.69 -4.05
N ARG A 9 5.46 -6.86 -4.45
CA ARG A 9 5.83 -6.84 -5.87
C ARG A 9 5.20 -8.02 -6.59
N ALA A 10 4.73 -7.77 -7.81
CA ALA A 10 4.17 -8.82 -8.62
C ALA A 10 5.25 -9.78 -9.13
N ASP A 11 4.78 -10.97 -9.49
CA ASP A 11 5.49 -12.06 -10.13
C ASP A 11 4.65 -12.61 -11.29
N GLU A 12 5.15 -13.62 -12.00
CA GLU A 12 4.44 -14.22 -13.13
C GLU A 12 3.09 -14.83 -12.72
N ASP A 13 3.00 -15.39 -11.51
CA ASP A 13 1.79 -16.06 -11.02
C ASP A 13 0.68 -15.04 -10.71
N SER A 14 1.00 -13.95 -10.01
CA SER A 14 0.06 -12.87 -9.72
C SER A 14 -0.42 -12.14 -10.98
N GLU A 15 0.43 -12.02 -12.01
CA GLU A 15 0.04 -11.46 -13.31
C GLU A 15 -0.71 -12.45 -14.22
N SER A 16 -0.69 -13.76 -13.91
CA SER A 16 -1.40 -14.79 -14.67
C SER A 16 -2.93 -14.73 -14.56
N SER A 17 -3.47 -13.80 -13.75
CA SER A 17 -4.90 -13.65 -13.44
C SER A 17 -5.55 -14.87 -12.75
N LYS A 18 -4.74 -15.83 -12.28
CA LYS A 18 -5.19 -16.93 -11.45
C LYS A 18 -5.38 -16.44 -10.02
N MET A 19 -6.39 -16.98 -9.36
CA MET A 19 -6.53 -16.78 -7.92
C MET A 19 -5.47 -17.60 -7.17
N PRO A 20 -4.93 -17.11 -6.03
CA PRO A 20 -4.02 -17.88 -5.21
C PRO A 20 -4.66 -19.19 -4.74
N PRO A 21 -3.84 -20.24 -4.49
CA PRO A 21 -4.35 -21.49 -3.91
C PRO A 21 -4.93 -21.25 -2.50
N GLN A 22 -5.80 -22.15 -2.05
CA GLN A 22 -6.49 -22.03 -0.77
C GLN A 22 -5.53 -21.82 0.42
N GLU A 23 -4.41 -22.54 0.45
CA GLU A 23 -3.39 -22.40 1.50
C GLU A 23 -2.83 -20.96 1.58
N ALA A 24 -2.60 -20.32 0.44
CA ALA A 24 -2.14 -18.93 0.40
C ALA A 24 -3.21 -17.97 0.94
N ILE A 25 -4.48 -18.21 0.60
CA ILE A 25 -5.62 -17.42 1.10
C ILE A 25 -5.78 -17.59 2.61
N GLU A 26 -5.65 -18.80 3.13
CA GLU A 26 -5.74 -19.09 4.57
C GLU A 26 -4.62 -18.40 5.35
N ALA A 27 -3.38 -18.48 4.86
CA ALA A 27 -2.25 -17.78 5.49
C ALA A 27 -2.41 -16.27 5.46
N MET A 28 -2.83 -15.68 4.32
CA MET A 28 -3.16 -14.26 4.22
C MET A 28 -4.24 -13.86 5.23
N THR A 29 -5.28 -14.68 5.34
CA THR A 29 -6.40 -14.44 6.27
C THR A 29 -5.94 -14.48 7.73
N SER A 30 -5.06 -15.43 8.07
CA SER A 30 -4.48 -15.50 9.43
C SER A 30 -3.64 -14.26 9.73
N PHE A 31 -2.76 -13.87 8.81
CA PHE A 31 -1.92 -12.68 8.97
C PHE A 31 -2.76 -11.40 9.10
N TRP A 32 -3.81 -11.25 8.27
CA TRP A 32 -4.76 -10.14 8.39
C TRP A 32 -5.39 -10.07 9.78
N LYS A 33 -5.84 -11.22 10.33
CA LYS A 33 -6.42 -11.28 11.68
C LYS A 33 -5.42 -10.85 12.76
N GLU A 34 -4.16 -11.22 12.63
CA GLU A 34 -3.10 -10.79 13.56
C GLU A 34 -2.89 -9.28 13.52
N LEU A 35 -2.80 -8.69 12.32
CA LEU A 35 -2.63 -7.24 12.16
C LEU A 35 -3.84 -6.45 12.72
N VAL A 36 -5.06 -6.95 12.49
CA VAL A 36 -6.28 -6.34 13.02
C VAL A 36 -6.34 -6.47 14.54
N ALA A 37 -6.02 -7.65 15.09
CA ALA A 37 -6.02 -7.88 16.53
C ALA A 37 -4.98 -7.01 17.26
N ALA A 38 -3.85 -6.74 16.62
CA ALA A 38 -2.83 -5.81 17.11
C ALA A 38 -3.18 -4.33 16.89
N ASN A 39 -4.29 -4.03 16.21
CA ASN A 39 -4.71 -2.67 15.85
C ASN A 39 -3.64 -1.88 15.07
N VAL A 40 -2.88 -2.57 14.21
CA VAL A 40 -1.82 -1.96 13.38
C VAL A 40 -2.22 -1.83 11.91
N LEU A 41 -3.25 -2.55 11.47
CA LEU A 41 -3.74 -2.47 10.09
C LEU A 41 -4.63 -1.25 9.88
N VAL A 42 -4.21 -0.35 8.98
CA VAL A 42 -5.07 0.74 8.48
C VAL A 42 -5.92 0.24 7.32
N TYR A 43 -5.29 -0.39 6.32
CA TYR A 43 -5.96 -0.94 5.15
C TYR A 43 -5.04 -1.89 4.39
N GLY A 44 -5.59 -2.72 3.51
CA GLY A 44 -4.78 -3.51 2.57
C GLY A 44 -5.66 -4.36 1.68
N ASP A 45 -5.16 -4.66 0.48
CA ASP A 45 -5.87 -5.46 -0.51
C ASP A 45 -4.92 -6.03 -1.57
N GLY A 46 -5.41 -7.05 -2.28
CA GLY A 46 -4.81 -7.54 -3.52
C GLY A 46 -5.20 -6.67 -4.71
N MET A 47 -4.37 -6.67 -5.74
CA MET A 47 -4.64 -6.01 -7.01
C MET A 47 -4.86 -7.05 -8.10
N HIS A 48 -5.72 -6.71 -9.07
CA HIS A 48 -5.80 -7.50 -10.28
C HIS A 48 -4.50 -7.39 -11.09
N ALA A 49 -4.23 -8.44 -11.88
CA ALA A 49 -3.17 -8.43 -12.87
C ALA A 49 -3.21 -7.17 -13.74
N SER A 50 -2.04 -6.67 -14.12
CA SER A 50 -1.89 -5.43 -14.89
C SER A 50 -2.56 -5.47 -16.26
N SER A 51 -2.92 -6.65 -16.77
CA SER A 51 -3.79 -6.82 -17.94
C SER A 51 -5.16 -6.13 -17.81
N LYS A 52 -5.63 -5.87 -16.57
CA LYS A 52 -6.83 -5.08 -16.27
C LYS A 52 -6.53 -3.62 -15.89
N ALA A 53 -5.26 -3.22 -15.89
CA ALA A 53 -4.84 -1.88 -15.50
C ALA A 53 -4.69 -0.94 -16.71
N THR A 54 -4.79 0.36 -16.42
CA THR A 54 -4.47 1.44 -17.37
C THR A 54 -3.49 2.39 -16.70
N ARG A 55 -2.34 2.64 -17.35
CA ARG A 55 -1.35 3.62 -16.92
C ARG A 55 -1.63 4.95 -17.60
N ILE A 56 -1.74 6.01 -16.82
CA ILE A 56 -1.95 7.38 -17.29
C ILE A 56 -0.58 8.08 -17.28
N VAL A 57 -0.05 8.40 -18.46
CA VAL A 57 1.29 8.98 -18.64
C VAL A 57 1.16 10.46 -19.01
N PHE A 58 1.79 11.33 -18.25
CA PHE A 58 1.84 12.77 -18.53
C PHE A 58 3.20 13.09 -19.19
N PRO A 59 3.26 13.40 -20.50
CA PRO A 59 4.52 13.57 -21.24
C PRO A 59 5.36 14.80 -20.85
N GLY A 60 4.93 15.59 -19.86
CA GLY A 60 5.52 16.89 -19.52
C GLY A 60 5.04 18.02 -20.43
N ASN A 61 5.49 19.25 -20.14
CA ASN A 61 5.24 20.46 -20.95
C ASN A 61 3.77 20.78 -21.26
N GLY A 62 2.86 20.43 -20.34
CA GLY A 62 1.42 20.68 -20.51
C GLY A 62 0.76 19.80 -21.58
N ALA A 63 1.44 18.78 -22.09
CA ALA A 63 0.85 17.82 -23.01
C ALA A 63 -0.27 17.02 -22.33
N SER A 64 -1.32 16.70 -23.10
CA SER A 64 -2.44 15.90 -22.61
C SER A 64 -1.98 14.51 -22.13
N PRO A 65 -2.68 13.91 -21.15
CA PRO A 65 -2.36 12.58 -20.65
C PRO A 65 -2.53 11.52 -21.75
N VAL A 66 -1.62 10.55 -21.77
CA VAL A 66 -1.65 9.39 -22.66
C VAL A 66 -2.05 8.16 -21.86
N LEU A 67 -3.09 7.46 -22.29
CA LEU A 67 -3.55 6.21 -21.67
C LEU A 67 -2.83 5.02 -22.30
N LYS A 68 -2.27 4.15 -21.46
CA LYS A 68 -1.67 2.88 -21.87
C LYS A 68 -2.35 1.73 -21.15
N SER A 69 -3.03 0.86 -21.87
CA SER A 69 -3.56 -0.38 -21.29
C SER A 69 -2.42 -1.37 -21.05
N GLY A 70 -2.55 -2.20 -20.01
CA GLY A 70 -1.60 -3.28 -19.77
C GLY A 70 -1.76 -4.46 -20.74
N PRO A 71 -1.03 -5.57 -20.50
CA PRO A 71 -0.17 -5.80 -19.34
C PRO A 71 1.12 -4.96 -19.36
N PHE A 72 1.72 -4.77 -18.19
CA PHE A 72 3.01 -4.09 -18.01
C PHE A 72 4.10 -5.09 -17.62
N PRO A 73 5.40 -4.71 -17.71
CA PRO A 73 6.47 -5.55 -17.20
C PRO A 73 6.26 -5.89 -15.71
N VAL A 74 6.36 -7.17 -15.38
CA VAL A 74 6.07 -7.72 -14.03
C VAL A 74 6.85 -6.99 -12.93
N ASN A 75 8.12 -6.67 -13.19
CA ASN A 75 9.00 -5.96 -12.25
C ASN A 75 8.61 -4.50 -11.98
N GLU A 76 7.68 -3.93 -12.75
CA GLU A 76 7.19 -2.56 -12.56
C GLU A 76 5.88 -2.49 -11.76
N VAL A 77 5.22 -3.62 -11.49
CA VAL A 77 3.87 -3.63 -10.94
C VAL A 77 3.81 -4.25 -9.54
N VAL A 78 2.68 -3.97 -8.88
CA VAL A 78 2.40 -4.34 -7.50
C VAL A 78 1.18 -5.26 -7.51
N ALA A 79 1.27 -6.39 -6.84
CA ALA A 79 0.18 -7.38 -6.74
C ALA A 79 -0.71 -7.15 -5.51
N GLY A 80 -0.27 -6.36 -4.54
CA GLY A 80 -1.04 -6.05 -3.34
C GLY A 80 -0.28 -5.13 -2.40
N PHE A 81 -0.94 -4.67 -1.35
CA PHE A 81 -0.30 -3.79 -0.37
C PHE A 81 -0.96 -3.86 1.00
N TRP A 82 -0.19 -3.48 2.02
CA TRP A 82 -0.67 -3.23 3.38
C TRP A 82 -0.29 -1.82 3.80
N ILE A 83 -1.21 -1.07 4.40
CA ILE A 83 -0.94 0.18 5.10
C ILE A 83 -0.99 -0.10 6.60
N LEU A 84 0.13 0.14 7.26
CA LEU A 84 0.31 -0.08 8.68
C LEU A 84 0.45 1.25 9.40
N GLU A 85 -0.14 1.37 10.58
CA GLU A 85 0.12 2.43 11.54
C GLU A 85 0.73 1.80 12.80
N VAL A 86 2.00 2.10 13.05
CA VAL A 86 2.83 1.44 14.08
C VAL A 86 3.76 2.46 14.73
N LYS A 87 4.40 2.11 15.85
CA LYS A 87 5.21 3.03 16.64
C LYS A 87 6.39 3.63 15.86
N ASP A 88 7.11 2.80 15.10
CA ASP A 88 8.34 3.16 14.41
C ASP A 88 8.64 2.23 13.20
N TYR A 89 9.76 2.47 12.53
CA TYR A 89 10.17 1.72 11.34
C TYR A 89 10.52 0.27 11.68
N GLU A 90 11.12 0.04 12.84
CA GLU A 90 11.51 -1.28 13.33
C GLU A 90 10.27 -2.16 13.57
N GLU A 91 9.21 -1.62 14.17
CA GLU A 91 7.94 -2.33 14.30
C GLU A 91 7.31 -2.61 12.93
N ALA A 92 7.37 -1.66 11.99
CA ALA A 92 6.89 -1.87 10.63
C ALA A 92 7.64 -3.01 9.93
N LEU A 93 8.96 -3.08 10.09
CA LEU A 93 9.79 -4.18 9.57
C LEU A 93 9.43 -5.52 10.20
N MET A 94 9.15 -5.56 11.50
CA MET A 94 8.74 -6.78 12.19
C MET A 94 7.43 -7.34 11.60
N TRP A 95 6.45 -6.48 11.33
CA TRP A 95 5.22 -6.89 10.68
C TRP A 95 5.43 -7.28 9.21
N ALA A 96 6.24 -6.53 8.47
CA ALA A 96 6.54 -6.83 7.07
C ALA A 96 7.19 -8.21 6.88
N GLN A 97 8.09 -8.61 7.78
CA GLN A 97 8.74 -9.93 7.75
C GLN A 97 7.80 -11.11 8.06
N LYS A 98 6.63 -10.83 8.67
CA LYS A 98 5.60 -11.85 8.92
C LYS A 98 4.62 -12.01 7.75
N CYS A 99 4.68 -11.12 6.74
CA CYS A 99 3.79 -11.21 5.58
C CYS A 99 3.97 -12.57 4.89
N PRO A 100 2.91 -13.38 4.76
CA PRO A 100 3.07 -14.71 4.19
C PRO A 100 3.44 -14.61 2.71
N VAL A 101 4.52 -15.30 2.32
CA VAL A 101 4.93 -15.44 0.92
C VAL A 101 4.69 -16.90 0.53
N ILE A 102 3.44 -17.20 0.17
CA ILE A 102 3.02 -18.54 -0.28
C ILE A 102 2.76 -18.49 -1.78
N ASN A 103 3.13 -19.56 -2.49
CA ASN A 103 3.00 -19.65 -3.94
C ASN A 103 3.82 -18.59 -4.71
N ALA A 104 5.06 -18.35 -4.25
CA ALA A 104 6.05 -17.54 -4.95
C ALA A 104 7.33 -18.37 -5.19
N PRO A 105 7.33 -19.33 -6.15
CA PRO A 105 8.43 -20.28 -6.32
C PRO A 105 9.77 -19.63 -6.68
N GLN A 106 9.73 -18.43 -7.24
CA GLN A 106 10.88 -17.61 -7.65
C GLN A 106 11.23 -16.54 -6.60
N GLY A 107 10.55 -16.58 -5.45
CA GLY A 107 10.61 -15.57 -4.40
C GLY A 107 9.65 -14.41 -4.65
N CYS A 108 9.41 -13.63 -3.60
CA CYS A 108 8.63 -12.39 -3.65
C CYS A 108 9.46 -11.25 -3.04
N THR A 109 9.33 -10.06 -3.60
CA THR A 109 9.95 -8.85 -3.04
C THR A 109 8.88 -8.01 -2.35
N LEU A 110 9.13 -7.64 -1.10
CA LEU A 110 8.32 -6.67 -0.37
C LEU A 110 9.07 -5.34 -0.28
N GLU A 111 8.39 -4.23 -0.57
CA GLU A 111 8.94 -2.88 -0.47
C GLU A 111 8.20 -2.12 0.64
N LEU A 112 8.85 -1.97 1.80
CA LEU A 112 8.33 -1.17 2.92
C LEU A 112 8.76 0.29 2.76
N ARG A 113 7.79 1.20 2.85
CA ARG A 113 8.04 2.65 2.72
C ARG A 113 7.30 3.46 3.78
N PRO A 114 7.96 4.42 4.43
CA PRO A 114 7.27 5.38 5.27
C PRO A 114 6.45 6.34 4.41
N PHE A 115 5.30 6.76 4.94
CA PHE A 115 4.58 7.91 4.40
C PHE A 115 5.29 9.20 4.82
N ILE A 116 5.25 10.21 3.96
CA ILE A 116 5.67 11.57 4.30
C ILE A 116 4.72 12.11 5.38
N THR A 117 5.28 12.68 6.43
CA THR A 117 4.55 13.33 7.52
C THR A 117 4.53 14.85 7.34
N MET A 118 3.66 15.53 8.12
CA MET A 118 3.65 17.00 8.14
C MET A 118 4.95 17.58 8.71
N GLU A 119 5.63 16.83 9.58
CA GLU A 119 6.94 17.22 10.10
C GLU A 119 8.01 17.16 9.01
N ASP A 120 7.99 16.11 8.17
CA ASP A 120 8.93 15.97 7.04
C ASP A 120 8.76 17.10 6.00
N ALA A 121 7.53 17.59 5.83
CA ALA A 121 7.18 18.61 4.84
C ALA A 121 7.01 20.02 5.42
N LYS A 122 7.39 20.26 6.68
CA LYS A 122 7.06 21.50 7.42
C LYS A 122 7.50 22.79 6.73
N ASP A 123 8.63 22.74 6.02
CA ASP A 123 9.21 23.89 5.33
C ASP A 123 8.64 24.09 3.91
N SER A 124 7.90 23.11 3.40
CA SER A 124 7.28 23.14 2.06
C SER A 124 5.85 23.69 2.10
N PHE A 125 5.18 23.64 3.26
CA PHE A 125 3.79 24.05 3.41
C PHE A 125 3.68 25.40 4.13
N THR A 126 2.88 26.31 3.57
CA THR A 126 2.42 27.48 4.32
C THR A 126 1.56 27.03 5.51
N ASN A 127 1.39 27.89 6.52
CA ASN A 127 0.55 27.59 7.67
C ASN A 127 -0.91 27.30 7.29
N GLU A 128 -1.42 27.94 6.23
CA GLU A 128 -2.78 27.73 5.73
C GLU A 128 -2.92 26.35 5.08
N MET A 129 -1.99 25.98 4.19
CA MET A 129 -1.97 24.65 3.56
C MET A 129 -1.87 23.53 4.60
N ARG A 130 -1.14 23.74 5.71
CA ARG A 130 -1.08 22.77 6.81
C ARG A 130 -2.44 22.56 7.47
N LYS A 131 -3.14 23.64 7.82
CA LYS A 131 -4.47 23.56 8.44
C LYS A 131 -5.49 22.87 7.53
N GLU A 132 -5.47 23.18 6.24
CA GLU A 132 -6.38 22.54 5.27
C GLU A 132 -6.10 21.03 5.14
N HIS A 133 -4.83 20.64 5.07
CA HIS A 133 -4.46 19.23 5.00
C HIS A 133 -4.81 18.49 6.29
N GLU A 134 -4.56 19.07 7.46
CA GLU A 134 -4.97 18.50 8.76
C GLU A 134 -6.49 18.32 8.86
N GLU A 135 -7.27 19.32 8.46
CA GLU A 135 -8.73 19.22 8.46
C GLU A 135 -9.23 18.16 7.46
N GLY A 136 -8.65 18.11 6.26
CA GLY A 136 -8.95 17.08 5.28
C GLY A 136 -8.66 15.66 5.81
N ARG A 137 -7.54 15.48 6.51
CA ARG A 137 -7.21 14.22 7.19
C ARG A 137 -8.24 13.87 8.26
N ARG A 138 -8.60 14.82 9.13
CA ARG A 138 -9.60 14.63 10.18
C ARG A 138 -10.96 14.19 9.62
N LEU A 139 -11.38 14.79 8.51
CA LEU A 139 -12.63 14.42 7.83
C LEU A 139 -12.57 13.02 7.20
N LEU A 140 -11.43 12.64 6.63
CA LEU A 140 -11.21 11.29 6.10
C LEU A 140 -11.23 10.24 7.22
N ASP A 141 -10.57 10.51 8.34
CA ASP A 141 -10.51 9.58 9.47
C ASP A 141 -11.93 9.39 10.06
N GLN A 142 -12.73 10.47 10.18
CA GLN A 142 -14.15 10.37 10.50
C GLN A 142 -14.95 9.53 9.50
N LYS A 143 -14.76 9.77 8.19
CA LYS A 143 -15.50 9.07 7.14
C LYS A 143 -15.17 7.58 7.08
N LEU A 144 -13.90 7.23 7.28
CA LEU A 144 -13.41 5.85 7.21
C LEU A 144 -13.55 5.11 8.55
N GLY A 145 -13.94 5.82 9.62
CA GLY A 145 -14.08 5.24 10.95
C GLY A 145 -12.74 4.95 11.64
N PHE A 146 -11.63 5.50 11.15
CA PHE A 146 -10.37 5.52 11.86
C PHE A 146 -10.54 6.46 13.06
N LYS A 147 -10.69 5.91 14.27
CA LYS A 147 -10.85 6.74 15.46
C LYS A 147 -9.56 7.53 15.69
N ASN A 148 -9.70 8.84 15.88
CA ASN A 148 -8.63 9.66 16.45
C ASN A 148 -8.17 9.00 17.75
N SER A 149 -6.89 8.66 17.85
CA SER A 149 -6.27 8.36 19.13
C SER A 149 -6.30 9.64 19.96
N GLU A 150 -7.27 9.75 20.88
CA GLU A 150 -7.17 10.63 22.04
C GLU A 150 -6.12 10.11 23.02
#